data_AF-A0A5F9ZHD6-F1
#
_entry.id   AF-A0A5F9ZHD6-F1
#
_cell.length_a   1.000
_cell.length_b   1.000
_cell.length_c   1.000
_cell.angle_alpha   90.00
_cell.angle_beta   90.00
_cell.angle_gamma   90.00
#
_symmetry.space_group_name_H-M   'P 1'
#
loop_
_entity.id
_entity.type
_entity.pdbx_description
1 polymer ?
#
loop_
_entity_poly.entity_id
_entity_poly.type
_entity_poly.pdbx_seq_one_letter_code
_entity_poly.pdbx_strand_id
1 'polypeptide(L)'
;MSLRSGGRRRADPGADGEASRDDGATSSVSALKRLERSQWTDKMDLRFGFERLKEPGEKTGWLINMHPTEILDEDKRLGSAVDYYFIQDDGSRFKVALPYKPYFYIATRKGCEREVSSFLSKKFQGKIAKVETVPKEDLDLPNHLVGLKRNYIRLSFHTVEDLVKVRKEISPAVKKNREQDHASDAYTALLSRVLLCCPGWSAVVQS
;
A
#
# COMPACT_ATOMS: atom_id res chain seq x y z
N MET A 1 -40.72 -53.90 -0.28
CA MET A 1 -40.03 -54.87 -1.18
C MET A 1 -40.03 -54.25 -2.57
N SER A 2 -38.97 -54.03 -3.35
CA SER A 2 -37.59 -54.55 -3.45
C SER A 2 -36.80 -53.47 -4.25
N LEU A 3 -35.74 -52.85 -3.73
CA LEU A 3 -34.29 -53.09 -3.95
C LEU A 3 -33.78 -53.32 -5.40
N ARG A 4 -32.71 -52.53 -5.72
CA ARG A 4 -31.56 -52.75 -6.66
C ARG A 4 -31.80 -52.45 -8.14
N SER A 5 -30.86 -51.92 -8.95
CA SER A 5 -29.46 -51.48 -8.76
C SER A 5 -28.93 -50.81 -10.05
N GLY A 6 -27.93 -49.93 -9.91
CA GLY A 6 -26.86 -49.67 -10.91
C GLY A 6 -27.18 -48.52 -11.88
N GLY A 7 -26.36 -47.47 -12.04
CA GLY A 7 -24.95 -47.28 -11.72
C GLY A 7 -24.27 -46.69 -12.94
N ARG A 8 -24.02 -45.37 -12.96
CA ARG A 8 -23.03 -44.70 -13.82
C ARG A 8 -22.68 -43.35 -13.21
N ARG A 9 -21.67 -43.34 -12.34
CA ARG A 9 -20.96 -42.12 -11.94
C ARG A 9 -19.99 -41.77 -13.06
N ARG A 10 -20.19 -40.64 -13.72
CA ARG A 10 -19.13 -39.98 -14.49
C ARG A 10 -18.33 -39.13 -13.49
N ALA A 11 -17.01 -39.27 -13.55
CA ALA A 11 -16.07 -38.51 -12.75
C ALA A 11 -16.08 -37.03 -13.19
N ASP A 12 -16.12 -36.13 -12.21
CA ASP A 12 -15.77 -34.72 -12.38
C ASP A 12 -14.27 -34.63 -12.67
N PRO A 13 -13.81 -33.88 -13.69
CA PRO A 13 -12.42 -33.49 -13.77
C PRO A 13 -12.17 -32.34 -12.79
N GLY A 14 -11.25 -32.58 -11.85
CA GLY A 14 -10.78 -31.59 -10.88
C GLY A 14 -10.28 -30.32 -11.56
N ALA A 15 -10.77 -29.19 -11.05
CA ALA A 15 -10.30 -27.86 -11.40
C ALA A 15 -9.16 -27.46 -10.47
N ASP A 16 -7.95 -27.94 -10.77
CA ASP A 16 -6.71 -27.44 -10.19
C ASP A 16 -5.79 -26.96 -11.31
N GLY A 17 -5.29 -25.73 -11.16
CA GLY A 17 -4.07 -25.28 -11.84
C GLY A 17 -4.23 -24.19 -12.89
N GLU A 18 -3.57 -23.07 -12.60
CA GLU A 18 -3.03 -22.09 -13.56
C GLU A 18 -3.99 -21.04 -14.16
N ALA A 19 -4.34 -20.07 -13.32
CA ALA A 19 -4.56 -18.70 -13.77
C ALA A 19 -3.27 -17.87 -13.62
N SER A 20 -2.20 -18.25 -14.32
CA SER A 20 -1.13 -17.30 -14.67
C SER A 20 -1.64 -16.49 -15.85
N ARG A 21 -2.52 -15.52 -15.56
CA ARG A 21 -3.08 -14.63 -16.59
C ARG A 21 -2.08 -13.53 -16.94
N ASP A 22 -1.92 -13.37 -18.24
CA ASP A 22 -1.16 -12.42 -19.03
C ASP A 22 -1.47 -10.92 -18.73
N ASP A 23 -1.30 -10.47 -17.48
CA ASP A 23 -1.45 -9.05 -17.09
C ASP A 23 -0.32 -8.16 -17.66
N GLY A 24 0.71 -8.74 -18.28
CA GLY A 24 1.86 -8.04 -18.83
C GLY A 24 1.52 -7.16 -20.03
N ALA A 25 0.75 -7.66 -20.99
CA ALA A 25 0.42 -6.93 -22.21
C ALA A 25 -0.51 -5.73 -21.95
N THR A 26 -1.47 -5.85 -21.04
CA THR A 26 -2.40 -4.75 -20.71
C THR A 26 -1.70 -3.64 -19.92
N SER A 27 -0.80 -4.02 -19.01
CA SER A 27 -0.04 -3.07 -18.19
C SER A 27 1.02 -2.29 -18.97
N SER A 28 1.63 -2.89 -19.98
CA SER A 28 2.59 -2.19 -20.85
C SER A 28 1.91 -1.14 -21.73
N VAL A 29 0.73 -1.46 -22.29
CA VAL A 29 -0.08 -0.50 -23.06
C VAL A 29 -0.55 0.67 -22.19
N SER A 30 -0.95 0.42 -20.94
CA SER A 30 -1.35 1.49 -20.02
C SER A 30 -0.17 2.38 -19.62
N ALA A 31 1.02 1.80 -19.42
CA ALA A 31 2.25 2.53 -19.12
C ALA A 31 2.69 3.43 -20.28
N LEU A 32 2.65 2.92 -21.52
CA LEU A 32 2.98 3.71 -22.71
C LEU A 32 2.06 4.91 -22.86
N LYS A 33 0.74 4.73 -22.72
CA LYS A 33 -0.23 5.82 -22.83
C LYS A 33 -0.03 6.90 -21.76
N ARG A 34 0.41 6.52 -20.55
CA ARG A 34 0.75 7.48 -19.48
C ARG A 34 2.02 8.25 -19.81
N LEU A 35 3.05 7.57 -20.32
CA LEU A 35 4.29 8.21 -20.75
C LEU A 35 4.05 9.18 -21.92
N GLU A 36 3.25 8.79 -22.92
CA GLU A 36 2.86 9.67 -24.03
C GLU A 36 2.16 10.93 -23.54
N ARG A 37 1.27 10.79 -22.54
CA ARG A 37 0.61 11.93 -21.90
C ARG A 37 1.62 12.83 -21.20
N SER A 38 2.55 12.27 -20.44
CA SER A 38 3.62 13.03 -19.78
C SER A 38 4.46 13.82 -20.79
N GLN A 39 4.88 13.18 -21.90
CA GLN A 39 5.61 13.82 -22.98
C GLN A 39 4.80 14.91 -23.70
N TRP A 40 3.49 14.70 -23.87
CA TRP A 40 2.61 15.70 -24.45
C TRP A 40 2.46 16.93 -23.55
N THR A 41 2.26 16.71 -22.25
CA THR A 41 2.23 17.79 -21.24
C THR A 41 3.54 18.55 -21.24
N ASP A 42 4.69 17.86 -21.29
CA ASP A 42 6.00 18.49 -21.36
C ASP A 42 6.17 19.40 -22.59
N LYS A 43 5.71 18.95 -23.76
CA LYS A 43 5.71 19.77 -24.98
C LYS A 43 4.79 20.98 -24.86
N MET A 44 3.66 20.84 -24.17
CA MET A 44 2.73 21.94 -23.97
C MET A 44 3.29 22.98 -22.99
N ASP A 45 3.82 22.53 -21.87
CA ASP A 45 4.44 23.36 -20.83
C ASP A 45 5.58 24.20 -21.41
N LEU A 46 6.40 23.62 -22.28
CA LEU A 46 7.45 24.34 -22.99
C LEU A 46 6.90 25.49 -23.82
N ARG A 47 5.75 25.33 -24.49
CA ARG A 47 5.10 26.42 -25.25
C ARG A 47 4.60 27.55 -24.35
N PHE A 48 4.31 27.26 -23.09
CA PHE A 48 3.93 28.25 -22.08
C PHE A 48 5.15 28.86 -21.35
N GLY A 49 6.38 28.50 -21.77
CA GLY A 49 7.63 28.98 -21.21
C GLY A 49 8.15 28.19 -20.02
N PHE A 50 7.52 27.07 -19.65
CA PHE A 50 8.00 26.20 -18.57
C PHE A 50 8.99 25.18 -19.09
N GLU A 51 10.26 25.59 -19.14
CA GLU A 51 11.35 24.69 -19.51
C GLU A 51 11.72 23.77 -18.33
N ARG A 52 11.87 22.48 -18.62
CA ARG A 52 12.36 21.49 -17.66
C ARG A 52 13.86 21.65 -17.49
N LEU A 53 14.31 21.88 -16.25
CA LEU A 53 15.72 21.99 -15.95
C LEU A 53 16.45 20.65 -16.26
N LYS A 54 17.44 20.69 -17.16
CA LYS A 54 18.21 19.50 -17.58
C LYS A 54 19.57 19.40 -16.88
N GLU A 55 20.15 20.55 -16.58
CA GLU A 55 21.47 20.63 -15.98
C GLU A 55 21.36 20.78 -14.46
N PRO A 56 22.27 20.16 -13.69
CA PRO A 56 22.36 20.41 -12.28
C PRO A 56 22.73 21.88 -12.07
N GLY A 57 21.81 22.64 -11.47
CA GLY A 57 21.99 24.06 -11.22
C GLY A 57 21.04 24.53 -10.14
N GLU A 58 21.42 25.60 -9.46
CA GLU A 58 20.58 26.26 -8.48
C GLU A 58 19.77 27.36 -9.17
N LYS A 59 18.44 27.33 -8.98
CA LYS A 59 17.53 28.39 -9.42
C LYS A 59 16.58 28.73 -8.29
N THR A 60 16.39 30.03 -8.06
CA THR A 60 15.41 30.54 -7.11
C THR A 60 14.17 31.02 -7.84
N GLY A 61 13.00 30.57 -7.41
CA GLY A 61 11.73 30.98 -7.98
C GLY A 61 10.56 30.72 -7.03
N TRP A 62 9.45 31.37 -7.31
CA TRP A 62 8.20 31.22 -6.58
C TRP A 62 7.43 30.02 -7.11
N LEU A 63 7.14 29.05 -6.24
CA LEU A 63 6.33 27.89 -6.59
C LEU A 63 4.88 28.31 -6.84
N ILE A 64 4.38 28.11 -8.05
CA ILE A 64 3.01 28.50 -8.43
C ILE A 64 2.06 27.31 -8.57
N ASN A 65 2.57 26.11 -8.86
CA ASN A 65 1.74 24.93 -9.09
C ASN A 65 2.56 23.64 -8.98
N MET A 66 1.87 22.51 -8.76
CA MET A 66 2.45 21.18 -8.73
C MET A 66 1.50 20.13 -9.34
N HIS A 67 2.04 19.21 -10.14
CA HIS A 67 1.27 18.14 -10.76
C HIS A 67 1.97 16.78 -10.67
N PRO A 68 1.24 15.69 -10.36
CA PRO A 68 1.80 14.35 -10.42
C PRO A 68 2.12 14.01 -11.88
N THR A 69 3.31 13.49 -12.11
CA THR A 69 3.81 13.10 -13.42
C THR A 69 4.52 11.75 -13.32
N GLU A 70 4.91 11.23 -14.46
CA GLU A 70 5.72 10.02 -14.57
C GLU A 70 6.89 10.28 -15.48
N ILE A 71 8.06 9.86 -15.02
CA ILE A 71 9.34 10.03 -15.69
C ILE A 71 10.03 8.67 -15.79
N LEU A 72 10.98 8.56 -16.71
CA LEU A 72 11.85 7.38 -16.76
C LEU A 72 13.02 7.60 -15.81
N ASP A 73 13.23 6.65 -14.91
CA ASP A 73 14.40 6.58 -14.04
C ASP A 73 15.66 6.20 -14.84
N GLU A 74 16.84 6.21 -14.21
CA GLU A 74 18.13 5.85 -14.82
C GLU A 74 18.09 4.45 -15.46
N ASP A 75 17.37 3.52 -14.83
CA ASP A 75 17.13 2.16 -15.31
C ASP A 75 16.10 2.05 -16.45
N LYS A 76 15.66 3.18 -17.02
CA LYS A 76 14.57 3.29 -18.02
C LYS A 76 13.25 2.69 -17.53
N ARG A 77 13.04 2.66 -16.22
CA ARG A 77 11.80 2.22 -15.59
C ARG A 77 10.91 3.41 -15.32
N LEU A 78 9.60 3.23 -15.48
CA LEU A 78 8.64 4.28 -15.20
C LEU A 78 8.56 4.52 -13.67
N GLY A 79 8.85 5.75 -13.26
CA GLY A 79 8.83 6.20 -11.88
C GLY A 79 7.84 7.35 -11.70
N SER A 80 7.19 7.41 -10.54
CA SER A 80 6.37 8.54 -10.15
C SER A 80 7.24 9.74 -9.78
N ALA A 81 6.81 10.92 -10.23
CA ALA A 81 7.44 12.19 -9.91
C ALA A 81 6.36 13.27 -9.71
N VAL A 82 6.78 14.42 -9.21
CA VAL A 82 5.94 15.62 -9.16
C VAL A 82 6.65 16.71 -9.94
N ASP A 83 5.98 17.27 -10.94
CA ASP A 83 6.44 18.47 -11.63
C ASP A 83 6.04 19.69 -10.80
N TYR A 84 7.04 20.51 -10.46
CA TYR A 84 6.90 21.77 -9.76
C TYR A 84 7.15 22.92 -10.73
N TYR A 85 6.25 23.90 -10.74
CA TYR A 85 6.26 25.03 -11.67
C TYR A 85 6.64 26.30 -10.93
N PHE A 86 7.64 27.03 -11.45
CA PHE A 86 8.20 28.20 -10.79
C PHE A 86 8.18 29.44 -11.71
N ILE A 87 8.09 30.61 -11.09
CA ILE A 87 8.32 31.92 -11.72
C ILE A 87 9.48 32.61 -10.99
N GLN A 88 10.45 33.13 -11.73
CA GLN A 88 11.58 33.88 -11.21
C GLN A 88 11.24 35.37 -11.07
N ASP A 89 12.09 36.12 -10.39
CA ASP A 89 12.01 37.57 -10.22
C ASP A 89 12.09 38.35 -11.54
N ASP A 90 12.87 37.85 -12.51
CA ASP A 90 12.96 38.37 -13.88
C ASP A 90 11.72 38.06 -14.75
N GLY A 91 10.73 37.36 -14.19
CA GLY A 91 9.52 36.92 -14.89
C GLY A 91 9.71 35.66 -15.76
N SER A 92 10.92 35.10 -15.81
CA SER A 92 11.18 33.81 -16.46
C SER A 92 10.51 32.67 -15.71
N ARG A 93 10.30 31.55 -16.40
CA ARG A 93 9.57 30.40 -15.87
C ARG A 93 10.41 29.16 -16.08
N PHE A 94 10.33 28.25 -15.12
CA PHE A 94 10.96 26.94 -15.24
C PHE A 94 10.15 25.90 -14.47
N LYS A 95 10.41 24.63 -14.76
CA LYS A 95 9.87 23.52 -13.99
C LYS A 95 10.91 22.48 -13.65
N VAL A 96 10.67 21.75 -12.58
CA VAL A 96 11.54 20.67 -12.09
C VAL A 96 10.68 19.46 -11.74
N ALA A 97 11.08 18.26 -12.18
CA ALA A 97 10.51 17.03 -11.63
C ALA A 97 11.30 16.61 -10.40
N LEU A 98 10.59 16.33 -9.31
CA LEU A 98 11.14 15.59 -8.18
C LEU A 98 10.63 14.14 -8.23
N PRO A 99 11.51 13.16 -8.49
CA PRO A 99 11.16 11.75 -8.34
C PRO A 99 10.74 11.47 -6.90
N TYR A 100 9.67 10.70 -6.72
CA TYR A 100 9.27 10.23 -5.40
C TYR A 100 8.81 8.78 -5.47
N LYS A 101 8.90 8.08 -4.34
CA LYS A 101 8.40 6.71 -4.21
C LYS A 101 7.08 6.74 -3.46
N PRO A 102 5.92 6.55 -4.11
CA PRO A 102 4.63 6.42 -3.43
C PRO A 102 4.72 5.35 -2.34
N TYR A 103 4.08 5.56 -1.20
CA TYR A 103 4.13 4.59 -0.10
C TYR A 103 2.83 4.56 0.71
N PHE A 104 2.61 3.46 1.42
CA PHE A 104 1.64 3.38 2.51
C PHE A 104 2.17 2.53 3.66
N TYR A 105 1.47 2.58 4.79
CA TYR A 105 1.83 1.87 6.00
C TYR A 105 0.83 0.76 6.31
N ILE A 106 1.35 -0.36 6.83
CA ILE A 106 0.55 -1.46 7.35
C ILE A 106 0.85 -1.59 8.84
N ALA A 107 -0.22 -1.57 9.64
CA ALA A 107 -0.14 -1.92 11.05
C ALA A 107 -0.15 -3.45 11.19
N THR A 108 0.78 -3.99 11.97
CA THR A 108 0.80 -5.41 12.31
C THR A 108 0.45 -5.63 13.78
N ARG A 109 0.15 -6.88 14.13
CA ARG A 109 0.18 -7.32 15.52
C ARG A 109 1.63 -7.31 16.01
N LYS A 110 1.81 -7.07 17.31
CA LYS A 110 3.14 -7.00 17.94
C LYS A 110 3.88 -8.33 17.73
N GLY A 111 5.12 -8.28 17.27
CA GLY A 111 5.98 -9.46 17.08
C GLY A 111 5.84 -10.14 15.70
N CYS A 112 4.86 -9.76 14.89
CA CYS A 112 4.66 -10.33 13.54
C CYS A 112 5.29 -9.47 12.43
N GLU A 113 6.03 -8.41 12.75
CA GLU A 113 6.55 -7.45 11.77
C GLU A 113 7.44 -8.12 10.72
N ARG A 114 8.34 -9.01 11.17
CA ARG A 114 9.32 -9.70 10.31
C ARG A 114 8.66 -10.70 9.37
N GLU A 115 7.69 -11.47 9.86
CA GLU A 115 6.95 -12.46 9.07
C GLU A 115 6.10 -11.78 8.00
N VAL A 116 5.36 -10.73 8.38
CA VAL A 116 4.53 -9.96 7.45
C VAL A 116 5.40 -9.26 6.41
N SER A 117 6.53 -8.69 6.81
CA SER A 117 7.49 -8.07 5.89
C SER A 117 8.03 -9.08 4.86
N SER A 118 8.41 -10.29 5.31
CA SER A 118 8.86 -11.34 4.39
C SER A 118 7.74 -11.85 3.48
N PHE A 119 6.51 -11.99 3.99
CA PHE A 119 5.37 -12.44 3.20
C PHE A 119 5.02 -11.44 2.10
N LEU A 120 4.94 -10.14 2.43
CA LEU A 120 4.62 -9.09 1.48
C LEU A 120 5.70 -8.96 0.40
N SER A 121 6.98 -9.05 0.79
CA SER A 121 8.11 -9.00 -0.14
C SER A 121 8.08 -10.15 -1.14
N LYS A 122 7.74 -11.37 -0.69
CA LYS A 122 7.61 -12.55 -1.56
C LYS A 122 6.37 -12.48 -2.45
N LYS A 123 5.22 -12.11 -1.88
CA LYS A 123 3.94 -12.08 -2.60
C LYS A 123 3.88 -11.01 -3.70
N PHE A 124 4.46 -9.85 -3.46
CA PHE A 124 4.42 -8.69 -4.36
C PHE A 124 5.78 -8.36 -4.96
N GLN A 125 6.59 -9.39 -5.19
CA GLN A 125 7.88 -9.25 -5.84
C GLN A 125 7.73 -8.55 -7.19
N GLY A 126 8.61 -7.60 -7.48
CA GLY A 126 8.57 -6.78 -8.70
C GLY A 126 7.63 -5.57 -8.66
N LYS A 127 6.62 -5.54 -7.78
CA LYS A 127 5.74 -4.37 -7.58
C LYS A 127 6.27 -3.43 -6.49
N ILE A 128 6.80 -4.00 -5.41
CA ILE A 128 7.31 -3.23 -4.26
C ILE A 128 8.78 -2.84 -4.51
N ALA A 129 9.08 -1.55 -4.34
CA ALA A 129 10.43 -1.00 -4.43
C ALA A 129 11.24 -1.18 -3.14
N LYS A 130 10.59 -0.97 -1.98
CA LYS A 130 11.26 -1.07 -0.67
C LYS A 130 10.26 -1.44 0.42
N VAL A 131 10.70 -2.28 1.36
CA VAL A 131 9.97 -2.62 2.59
C VAL A 131 10.80 -2.21 3.79
N GLU A 132 10.23 -1.40 4.68
CA GLU A 132 10.92 -0.91 5.89
C GLU A 132 10.00 -1.00 7.11
N THR A 133 10.55 -1.27 8.28
CA THR A 133 9.83 -1.14 9.55
C THR A 133 10.14 0.23 10.15
N VAL A 134 9.10 1.04 10.37
CA VAL A 134 9.23 2.43 10.84
C VAL A 134 8.40 2.59 12.11
N PRO A 135 9.00 3.04 13.23
CA PRO A 135 8.25 3.38 14.44
C PRO A 135 7.50 4.70 14.20
N LYS A 136 6.19 4.69 14.41
CA LYS A 136 5.32 5.88 14.30
C LYS A 136 4.42 6.02 15.51
N GLU A 137 4.06 7.25 15.80
CA GLU A 137 3.03 7.55 16.81
C GLU A 137 1.67 7.18 16.24
N ASP A 138 0.91 6.43 17.04
CA ASP A 138 -0.43 5.97 16.71
C ASP A 138 -1.39 6.71 17.65
N LEU A 139 -2.06 7.73 17.13
CA LEU A 139 -2.99 8.57 17.91
C LEU A 139 -4.23 7.80 18.36
N ASP A 140 -4.51 6.64 17.74
CA ASP A 140 -5.64 5.79 18.11
C ASP A 140 -5.30 4.87 19.31
N LEU A 141 -4.03 4.79 19.73
CA LEU A 141 -3.66 3.97 20.89
C LEU A 141 -4.02 4.67 22.21
N PRO A 142 -4.49 3.90 23.22
CA PRO A 142 -4.56 4.41 24.58
C PRO A 142 -3.15 4.80 25.04
N ASN A 143 -3.04 5.97 25.69
CA ASN A 143 -1.78 6.56 26.15
C ASN A 143 -0.83 7.08 25.05
N HIS A 144 -1.32 7.44 23.86
CA HIS A 144 -0.50 8.03 22.79
C HIS A 144 0.22 9.33 23.20
N LEU A 145 -0.31 10.09 24.17
CA LEU A 145 0.33 11.29 24.73
C LEU A 145 1.63 11.01 25.50
N VAL A 146 1.90 9.74 25.85
CA VAL A 146 3.13 9.31 26.53
C VAL A 146 4.27 9.08 25.52
N GLY A 147 4.03 9.31 24.22
CA GLY A 147 5.03 9.13 23.17
C GLY A 147 5.24 7.66 22.77
N LEU A 148 4.26 6.79 23.04
CA LEU A 148 4.30 5.39 22.64
C LEU A 148 4.28 5.27 21.12
N LYS A 149 5.32 4.65 20.57
CA LYS A 149 5.44 4.38 19.14
C LYS A 149 5.05 2.94 18.83
N ARG A 150 4.26 2.77 17.77
CA ARG A 150 3.95 1.48 17.17
C ARG A 150 4.82 1.27 15.94
N ASN A 151 5.27 0.03 15.74
CA ASN A 151 5.98 -0.34 14.53
C ASN A 151 4.98 -0.50 13.37
N TYR A 152 5.24 0.20 12.28
CA TYR A 152 4.51 0.04 11.02
C TYR A 152 5.44 -0.49 9.94
N ILE A 153 4.88 -1.23 9.00
CA ILE A 153 5.60 -1.63 7.79
C ILE A 153 5.29 -0.61 6.70
N ARG A 154 6.31 0.13 6.25
CA ARG A 154 6.27 1.03 5.10
C ARG A 154 6.55 0.24 3.83
N LEU A 155 5.60 0.24 2.91
CA LEU A 155 5.78 -0.27 1.55
C LEU A 155 5.94 0.89 0.60
N SER A 156 7.06 0.95 -0.11
CA SER A 156 7.35 1.97 -1.12
C SER A 156 7.28 1.35 -2.52
N PHE A 157 6.77 2.10 -3.49
CA PHE A 157 6.49 1.67 -4.87
C PHE A 157 7.22 2.56 -5.87
N HIS A 158 7.39 2.08 -7.10
CA HIS A 158 7.90 2.91 -8.21
C HIS A 158 6.78 3.75 -8.83
N THR A 159 5.57 3.21 -8.90
CA THR A 159 4.40 3.87 -9.49
C THR A 159 3.21 3.91 -8.53
N VAL A 160 2.33 4.90 -8.72
CA VAL A 160 1.04 4.96 -8.01
C VAL A 160 0.13 3.80 -8.41
N GLU A 161 0.24 3.31 -9.65
CA GLU A 161 -0.56 2.17 -10.13
C GLU A 161 -0.25 0.89 -9.32
N ASP A 162 1.02 0.58 -9.10
CA ASP A 162 1.43 -0.58 -8.30
C ASP A 162 0.96 -0.45 -6.86
N LEU A 163 1.06 0.75 -6.29
CA LEU A 163 0.54 1.05 -4.95
C LEU A 163 -0.96 0.73 -4.86
N VAL A 164 -1.76 1.21 -5.82
CA VAL A 164 -3.21 1.01 -5.82
C VAL A 164 -3.57 -0.46 -6.03
N LYS A 165 -2.88 -1.17 -6.92
CA LYS A 165 -3.06 -2.62 -7.13
C LYS A 165 -2.80 -3.40 -5.85
N VAL A 166 -1.64 -3.19 -5.23
CA VAL A 166 -1.28 -3.89 -3.98
C VAL A 166 -2.22 -3.52 -2.84
N ARG A 167 -2.61 -2.25 -2.70
CA ARG A 167 -3.61 -1.82 -1.70
C ARG A 167 -4.94 -2.53 -1.91
N LYS A 168 -5.42 -2.66 -3.15
CA LYS A 168 -6.68 -3.33 -3.48
C LYS A 168 -6.65 -4.82 -3.13
N GLU A 169 -5.52 -5.49 -3.32
CA GLU A 169 -5.32 -6.89 -2.95
C GLU A 169 -5.24 -7.12 -1.43
N ILE A 170 -4.65 -6.18 -0.68
CA ILE A 170 -4.46 -6.30 0.77
C ILE A 170 -5.73 -5.88 1.56
N SER A 171 -6.49 -4.91 1.06
CA SER A 171 -7.64 -4.32 1.76
C SER A 171 -8.68 -5.33 2.28
N PRO A 172 -9.08 -6.39 1.51
CA PRO A 172 -10.04 -7.37 1.99
C PRO A 172 -9.54 -8.19 3.19
N ALA A 173 -8.25 -8.58 3.16
CA ALA A 173 -7.64 -9.32 4.27
C ALA A 173 -7.57 -8.45 5.54
N VAL A 174 -7.20 -7.18 5.39
CA VAL A 174 -7.18 -6.22 6.50
C VAL A 174 -8.59 -6.02 7.08
N LYS A 175 -9.61 -5.89 6.23
CA LYS A 175 -11.00 -5.74 6.67
C LYS A 175 -11.49 -6.96 7.46
N LYS A 176 -11.24 -8.17 6.96
CA LYS A 176 -11.59 -9.42 7.64
C LYS A 176 -10.89 -9.56 8.99
N ASN A 177 -9.59 -9.23 9.05
CA ASN A 177 -8.82 -9.29 10.29
C ASN A 177 -9.34 -8.28 11.33
N ARG A 178 -9.69 -7.07 10.89
CA ARG A 178 -10.27 -6.05 11.77
C ARG A 178 -11.62 -6.49 12.35
N GLU A 179 -12.49 -7.07 11.52
CA GLU A 179 -13.78 -7.61 11.98
C GLU A 179 -13.60 -8.75 12.99
N GLN A 180 -12.64 -9.65 12.76
CA GLN A 180 -12.30 -10.72 13.70
C GLN A 180 -11.72 -10.21 15.01
N ASP A 181 -10.84 -9.20 14.97
CA ASP A 181 -10.27 -8.59 16.18
C ASP A 181 -11.38 -7.93 17.02
N HIS A 182 -12.31 -7.21 16.39
CA HIS A 182 -13.46 -6.62 17.09
C HIS A 182 -14.39 -7.68 17.70
N ALA A 183 -14.65 -8.79 17.00
CA ALA A 183 -15.47 -9.87 17.52
C ALA A 183 -14.79 -10.61 18.68
N SER A 184 -13.47 -10.82 18.58
CA SER A 184 -12.66 -11.40 19.65
C SER A 184 -12.69 -10.50 20.88
N ASP A 185 -12.38 -9.21 20.73
CA ASP A 185 -12.40 -8.24 21.83
C ASP A 185 -13.75 -8.22 22.55
N ALA A 186 -14.86 -8.22 21.80
CA ALA A 186 -16.20 -8.28 22.36
C ALA A 186 -16.44 -9.58 23.16
N TYR A 187 -16.01 -10.73 22.64
CA TYR A 187 -16.15 -12.01 23.33
C TYR A 187 -15.30 -12.08 24.61
N THR A 188 -14.03 -11.65 24.55
CA THR A 188 -13.17 -11.57 25.75
C THR A 188 -13.68 -10.55 26.77
N ALA A 189 -14.26 -9.43 26.34
CA ALA A 189 -14.92 -8.48 27.23
C ALA A 189 -16.16 -9.09 27.90
N LEU A 190 -16.90 -9.94 27.18
CA LEU A 190 -18.07 -10.64 27.72
C LEU A 190 -17.65 -11.75 28.70
N LEU A 191 -16.62 -12.53 28.37
CA LEU A 191 -16.03 -13.53 29.27
C LEU A 191 -15.45 -12.91 30.52
N SER A 192 -14.69 -11.82 30.41
CA SER A 192 -14.16 -11.11 31.58
C SER A 192 -15.28 -10.52 32.44
N ARG A 193 -16.34 -9.98 31.83
CA ARG A 193 -17.55 -9.56 32.57
C ARG A 193 -18.22 -10.72 33.28
N VAL A 194 -18.36 -11.89 32.65
CA VAL A 194 -18.98 -13.07 33.28
C VAL A 194 -18.10 -13.61 34.41
N LEU A 195 -16.78 -13.68 34.23
CA LEU A 195 -15.84 -14.12 35.26
C LEU A 195 -15.75 -13.14 36.45
N LEU A 196 -15.89 -11.83 36.19
CA LEU A 196 -15.94 -10.80 37.24
C LEU A 196 -17.33 -10.67 37.88
N CYS A 197 -18.38 -11.22 37.26
CA CYS A 197 -19.76 -11.18 37.76
C CYS A 197 -20.16 -12.48 38.50
N CYS A 198 -19.22 -13.36 38.81
CA CYS A 198 -19.39 -14.42 39.81
C CYS A 198 -18.92 -13.93 41.19
N PRO A 199 -19.80 -13.36 42.04
CA PRO A 199 -19.50 -13.22 43.47
C PRO A 199 -19.59 -14.62 44.09
N GLY A 200 -18.47 -15.35 44.10
CA GLY A 200 -18.44 -16.77 44.45
C GLY A 200 -17.17 -17.19 45.16
N TRP A 201 -17.03 -16.76 46.41
CA TRP A 201 -16.26 -17.40 47.51
C TRP A 201 -14.76 -17.07 47.60
N SER A 202 -14.45 -15.96 48.26
CA SER A 202 -13.25 -15.88 49.12
C SER A 202 -13.51 -16.71 50.37
N ALA A 203 -13.06 -17.96 50.38
CA ALA A 203 -12.84 -18.68 51.62
C ALA A 203 -11.49 -18.22 52.20
N VAL A 204 -11.57 -17.40 53.26
CA VAL A 204 -10.46 -17.18 54.17
C VAL A 204 -10.21 -18.49 54.90
N VAL A 205 -9.01 -19.05 54.76
CA VAL A 205 -8.45 -19.96 55.75
C VAL A 205 -7.06 -19.43 56.08
N GLN A 206 -6.97 -18.73 57.20
CA GLN A 206 -5.72 -18.52 57.93
C GLN A 206 -5.45 -19.78 58.76
N SER A 207 -4.20 -20.22 58.74
CA SER A 207 -3.50 -20.81 59.88
C SER A 207 -2.16 -20.10 60.01
#